data_AF-A0A8X7U7E9-F1
#
_entry.id   AF-A0A8X7U7E9-F1
#
_cell.length_a   1.000
_cell.length_b   1.000
_cell.length_c   1.000
_cell.angle_alpha   90.00
_cell.angle_beta   90.00
_cell.angle_gamma   90.00
#
_symmetry.space_group_name_H-M   'P 1'
#
loop_
_entity.id
_entity.type
_entity.pdbx_description
1 polymer ?
#
loop_
_entity_poly.entity_id
_entity_poly.type
_entity_poly.pdbx_seq_one_letter_code
_entity_poly.pdbx_strand_id
1 'polypeptide(L)'
;MARRKISKEQVVAKLKDDGDLREELRNKMISLVKESTALNRPGAQNMKPRQLSDAIFQQVGSKMLSQLSDGLWRIIRSEDGMKSEIRDTVQSVYATLSNPEGLPSRGTID
;
A
#
# COMPACT_ATOMS: atom_id res chain seq x y z
N MET A 1 -14.29 25.28 6.78
CA MET A 1 -14.78 23.95 6.34
C MET A 1 -14.02 22.88 7.14
N ALA A 2 -14.72 21.92 7.73
CA ALA A 2 -14.06 20.84 8.47
C ALA A 2 -13.20 19.99 7.52
N ARG A 3 -11.92 19.81 7.86
CA ARG A 3 -10.97 19.06 7.04
C ARG A 3 -11.32 17.58 7.09
N ARG A 4 -11.72 17.01 5.95
CA ARG A 4 -12.08 15.59 5.86
C ARG A 4 -10.80 14.77 5.99
N LYS A 5 -10.68 14.03 7.08
CA LYS A 5 -9.57 13.09 7.32
C LYS A 5 -9.85 11.83 6.51
N ILE A 6 -8.96 11.44 5.60
CA ILE A 6 -9.12 10.24 4.80
C ILE A 6 -8.86 9.02 5.70
N SER A 7 -9.76 8.04 5.66
CA SER A 7 -9.63 6.79 6.42
C SER A 7 -9.02 5.66 5.60
N LYS A 8 -8.57 4.59 6.28
CA LYS A 8 -8.09 3.37 5.61
C LYS A 8 -9.15 2.76 4.69
N GLU A 9 -10.42 2.80 5.10
CA GLU A 9 -11.55 2.30 4.32
C GLU A 9 -11.72 3.09 3.02
N GLN A 10 -11.49 4.39 3.05
CA GLN A 10 -11.59 5.24 1.85
C GLN A 10 -10.46 4.97 0.86
N VAL A 11 -9.24 4.69 1.34
CA VAL A 11 -8.13 4.26 0.47
C VAL A 11 -8.44 2.92 -0.17
N VAL A 12 -8.98 1.96 0.60
CA VAL A 12 -9.40 0.66 0.08
C VAL A 12 -10.56 0.80 -0.91
N ALA A 13 -11.53 1.68 -0.65
CA ALA A 13 -12.61 1.96 -1.57
C ALA A 13 -12.09 2.53 -2.89
N LYS A 14 -11.20 3.53 -2.84
CA LYS A 14 -10.54 4.07 -4.05
C LYS A 14 -9.79 2.99 -4.84
N LEU A 15 -9.07 2.10 -4.16
CA LEU A 15 -8.41 0.97 -4.83
C LEU A 15 -9.41 0.02 -5.50
N LYS A 16 -10.61 -0.16 -4.92
CA LYS A 16 -11.67 -0.99 -5.49
C LYS A 16 -12.40 -0.31 -6.66
N ASP A 17 -12.56 1.00 -6.59
CA ASP A 17 -13.30 1.80 -7.56
C ASP A 17 -12.43 2.19 -8.77
N ASP A 18 -11.11 2.25 -8.60
CA ASP A 18 -10.17 2.51 -9.69
C ASP A 18 -10.02 1.27 -10.59
N GLY A 19 -10.93 1.18 -11.57
CA GLY A 19 -11.00 0.09 -12.52
C GLY A 19 -9.72 -0.11 -13.31
N ASP A 20 -9.08 1.00 -13.72
CA ASP A 20 -7.86 0.95 -14.53
C ASP A 20 -6.69 0.40 -13.72
N LEU A 21 -6.49 0.88 -12.48
CA LEU A 21 -5.47 0.34 -11.58
C LEU A 21 -5.69 -1.15 -11.30
N ARG A 22 -6.94 -1.57 -11.11
CA ARG A 22 -7.28 -2.97 -10.85
C ARG A 22 -6.96 -3.86 -12.04
N GLU A 23 -7.33 -3.45 -13.25
CA GLU A 23 -7.04 -4.23 -14.45
C GLU A 23 -5.55 -4.24 -14.77
N GLU A 24 -4.85 -3.12 -14.61
CA GLU A 24 -3.38 -3.04 -14.72
C GLU A 24 -2.71 -4.07 -13.79
N LEU A 25 -3.09 -4.06 -12.52
CA LEU A 25 -2.51 -4.94 -11.50
C LEU A 25 -2.85 -6.40 -11.75
N ARG A 26 -4.09 -6.69 -12.15
CA ARG A 26 -4.53 -8.04 -12.54
C ARG A 26 -3.70 -8.57 -13.70
N ASN A 27 -3.53 -7.79 -14.75
CA ASN A 27 -2.77 -8.19 -15.94
C ASN A 27 -1.30 -8.46 -15.60
N LYS A 28 -0.69 -7.60 -14.78
CA LYS A 28 0.67 -7.81 -14.26
C LYS A 28 0.79 -9.10 -13.44
N MET A 29 -0.15 -9.35 -12.52
CA MET A 29 -0.16 -10.59 -11.73
C MET A 29 -0.29 -11.83 -12.61
N ILE A 30 -1.17 -11.80 -13.63
CA ILE A 30 -1.33 -12.90 -14.57
C ILE A 30 -0.02 -13.16 -15.34
N SER A 31 0.65 -12.11 -15.83
CA SER A 31 1.95 -12.25 -16.51
C SER A 31 3.00 -12.86 -15.58
N LEU A 32 3.12 -12.39 -14.34
CA LEU A 32 4.05 -12.97 -13.35
C LEU A 32 3.80 -14.45 -13.09
N VAL A 33 2.54 -14.89 -12.98
CA VAL A 33 2.22 -16.32 -12.85
C VAL A 33 2.59 -17.09 -14.10
N LYS A 34 2.25 -16.58 -15.29
CA LYS A 34 2.57 -17.24 -16.57
C LYS A 34 4.08 -17.41 -16.78
N GLU A 35 4.88 -16.47 -16.31
CA GLU A 35 6.35 -16.50 -16.40
C GLU A 35 7.03 -17.29 -15.27
N SER A 36 6.27 -17.76 -14.27
CA SER A 36 6.80 -18.52 -13.14
C SER A 36 7.49 -19.80 -13.61
N THR A 37 8.73 -20.02 -13.16
CA THR A 37 9.43 -21.29 -13.43
C THR A 37 8.79 -22.46 -12.70
N ALA A 38 8.12 -22.23 -11.56
CA ALA A 38 7.34 -23.24 -10.87
C ALA A 38 6.16 -23.75 -11.72
N LEU A 39 5.52 -22.87 -12.50
CA LEU A 39 4.47 -23.24 -13.45
C LEU A 39 5.04 -23.90 -14.71
N ASN A 40 6.15 -23.38 -15.24
CA ASN A 40 6.73 -23.82 -16.51
C ASN A 40 7.67 -25.03 -16.41
N ARG A 41 7.93 -25.55 -15.20
CA ARG A 41 8.83 -26.71 -15.04
C ARG A 41 8.19 -28.00 -15.55
N PRO A 42 8.98 -28.94 -16.10
CA PRO A 42 8.49 -30.28 -16.43
C PRO A 42 7.82 -30.96 -15.23
N GLY A 43 6.65 -31.55 -15.44
CA GLY A 43 5.90 -32.27 -14.41
C GLY A 43 5.05 -31.39 -13.50
N ALA A 44 5.00 -30.06 -13.71
CA ALA A 44 4.10 -29.16 -12.98
C ALA A 44 2.63 -29.61 -13.08
N GLN A 45 2.21 -30.15 -14.23
CA GLN A 45 0.86 -30.67 -14.46
C GLN A 45 0.48 -31.87 -13.59
N ASN A 46 1.47 -32.58 -13.04
CA ASN A 46 1.26 -33.75 -12.18
C ASN A 46 1.25 -33.39 -10.69
N MET A 47 1.53 -32.12 -10.35
CA MET A 47 1.53 -31.67 -8.97
C MET A 47 0.11 -31.53 -8.42
N LYS A 48 -0.06 -31.70 -7.12
CA LYS A 48 -1.31 -31.33 -6.44
C LYS A 48 -1.50 -29.81 -6.56
N PRO A 49 -2.74 -29.31 -6.78
CA PRO A 49 -3.01 -27.88 -6.94
C PRO A 49 -2.42 -26.99 -5.83
N ARG A 50 -2.52 -27.43 -4.57
CA ARG A 50 -1.93 -26.69 -3.43
C ARG A 50 -0.41 -26.58 -3.53
N GLN A 51 0.28 -27.67 -3.83
CA GLN A 51 1.74 -27.67 -3.95
C GLN A 51 2.22 -26.79 -5.11
N LEU A 52 1.50 -26.81 -6.23
CA LEU A 52 1.80 -25.94 -7.36
C LEU A 52 1.57 -24.47 -7.00
N SER A 53 0.44 -24.16 -6.35
CA SER A 53 0.13 -22.81 -5.86
C SER A 53 1.18 -22.29 -4.89
N ASP A 54 1.60 -23.09 -3.91
CA ASP A 54 2.62 -22.71 -2.93
C ASP A 54 3.97 -22.45 -3.60
N ALA A 55 4.36 -23.30 -4.57
CA ALA A 55 5.60 -23.12 -5.32
C ALA A 55 5.59 -21.85 -6.19
N ILE A 56 4.46 -21.57 -6.84
CA ILE A 56 4.27 -20.32 -7.60
C ILE A 56 4.35 -19.13 -6.62
N PHE A 57 3.62 -19.16 -5.50
CA PHE A 57 3.60 -18.08 -4.53
C PHE A 57 4.96 -17.81 -3.91
N GLN A 58 5.74 -18.84 -3.57
CA GLN A 58 7.12 -18.67 -3.09
C GLN A 58 7.99 -17.94 -4.11
N GLN A 59 7.78 -18.17 -5.40
CA GLN A 59 8.57 -17.56 -6.45
C GLN A 59 8.14 -16.13 -6.79
N VAL A 60 6.83 -15.89 -6.92
CA VAL A 60 6.31 -14.63 -7.47
C VAL A 60 5.55 -13.77 -6.45
N GLY A 61 5.23 -14.32 -5.27
CA GLY A 61 4.40 -13.68 -4.25
C GLY A 61 4.99 -12.36 -3.76
N SER A 62 6.30 -12.29 -3.52
CA SER A 62 6.97 -11.04 -3.12
C SER A 62 6.86 -9.95 -4.20
N LYS A 63 7.04 -10.32 -5.48
CA LYS A 63 6.90 -9.40 -6.62
C LYS A 63 5.47 -8.90 -6.76
N MET A 64 4.48 -9.78 -6.60
CA MET A 64 3.06 -9.40 -6.62
C MET A 64 2.71 -8.44 -5.48
N LEU A 65 3.15 -8.75 -4.25
CA LEU A 65 2.94 -7.90 -3.08
C LEU A 65 3.60 -6.53 -3.25
N SER A 66 4.77 -6.46 -3.88
CA SER A 66 5.41 -5.18 -4.22
C SER A 66 4.55 -4.35 -5.17
N GLN A 67 4.05 -4.95 -6.27
CA GLN A 67 3.19 -4.23 -7.23
C GLN A 67 1.87 -3.75 -6.58
N LEU A 68 1.28 -4.57 -5.71
CA LEU A 68 0.13 -4.18 -4.89
C LEU A 68 0.45 -2.99 -3.98
N SER A 69 1.61 -3.03 -3.32
CA SER A 69 2.08 -1.93 -2.47
C SER A 69 2.30 -0.65 -3.26
N ASP A 70 2.92 -0.74 -4.44
CA ASP A 70 3.14 0.41 -5.33
C ASP A 70 1.83 1.06 -5.78
N GLY A 71 0.83 0.23 -6.14
CA GLY A 71 -0.52 0.69 -6.45
C GLY A 71 -1.17 1.43 -5.29
N LEU A 72 -1.10 0.86 -4.07
CA LEU A 72 -1.64 1.49 -2.87
C LEU A 72 -0.94 2.82 -2.56
N TRP A 73 0.39 2.87 -2.67
CA TRP A 73 1.16 4.10 -2.46
C TRP A 73 0.87 5.19 -3.48
N ARG A 74 0.53 4.82 -4.72
CA ARG A 74 0.09 5.77 -5.76
C ARG A 74 -1.22 6.45 -5.36
N ILE A 75 -2.18 5.70 -4.81
CA ILE A 75 -3.45 6.24 -4.29
C ILE A 75 -3.21 7.10 -3.05
N ILE A 76 -2.39 6.64 -2.10
CA ILE A 76 -2.10 7.39 -0.87
C ILE A 76 -1.45 8.75 -1.19
N ARG A 77 -0.57 8.81 -2.20
CA ARG A 77 0.15 10.03 -2.60
C ARG A 77 -0.56 10.87 -3.66
N SER A 78 -1.74 10.48 -4.14
CA SER A 78 -2.48 11.29 -5.11
C SER A 78 -2.92 12.61 -4.47
N GLU A 79 -3.25 13.62 -5.30
CA GLU A 79 -3.70 14.94 -4.84
C GLU A 79 -4.97 14.85 -3.99
N ASP A 80 -5.89 13.98 -4.37
CA ASP A 80 -7.13 13.66 -3.66
C ASP A 80 -6.94 12.57 -2.58
N GLY A 81 -5.71 12.09 -2.39
CA GLY A 81 -5.30 11.09 -1.40
C GLY A 81 -4.85 11.71 -0.07
N MET A 82 -4.06 10.97 0.69
CA MET A 82 -3.59 11.36 2.03
C MET A 82 -2.34 12.25 2.02
N LYS A 83 -1.87 12.70 0.84
CA LYS A 83 -0.63 13.46 0.66
C LYS A 83 -0.53 14.66 1.61
N SER A 84 -1.59 15.45 1.73
CA SER A 84 -1.59 16.65 2.60
C SER A 84 -1.62 16.30 4.09
N GLU A 85 -2.37 15.28 4.49
CA GLU A 85 -2.45 14.83 5.89
C GLU A 85 -1.11 14.27 6.38
N ILE A 86 -0.44 13.50 5.52
CA ILE A 86 0.90 12.98 5.81
C ILE A 86 1.88 14.14 5.97
N ARG A 87 1.91 15.07 5.00
CA ARG A 87 2.80 16.24 5.06
C ARG A 87 2.59 17.05 6.32
N ASP A 88 1.35 17.33 6.68
CA ASP A 88 1.02 18.16 7.83
C ASP A 88 1.34 17.45 9.16
N THR A 89 1.15 16.13 9.21
CA THR A 89 1.59 15.30 10.34
C THR A 89 3.11 15.36 10.51
N VAL A 90 3.86 15.19 9.41
CA VAL A 90 5.33 15.30 9.41
C VAL A 90 5.76 16.69 9.87
N GLN A 91 5.12 17.75 9.37
CA GLN A 91 5.42 19.13 9.75
C GLN A 91 5.17 19.38 11.24
N SER A 92 4.07 18.84 11.79
CA SER A 92 3.72 18.96 13.21
C SER A 92 4.74 18.27 14.12
N VAL A 93 5.12 17.04 13.77
CA VAL A 93 6.17 16.30 14.48
C VAL A 93 7.50 17.04 14.41
N TYR A 94 7.89 17.52 13.22
CA TYR A 94 9.12 18.31 13.06
C TYR A 94 9.13 19.56 13.92
N ALA A 95 8.04 20.34 13.93
CA ALA A 95 7.92 21.54 14.76
C ALA A 95 8.04 21.22 16.26
N THR A 96 7.43 20.12 16.70
CA THR A 96 7.49 19.66 18.09
C THR A 96 8.91 19.26 18.50
N LEU A 97 9.61 18.50 17.65
CA LEU A 97 10.97 18.04 17.90
C LEU A 97 12.01 19.17 17.78
N SER A 98 11.77 20.13 16.89
CA SER A 98 12.67 21.27 16.67
C SER A 98 12.53 22.34 17.74
N ASN A 99 11.39 22.39 18.46
CA ASN A 99 11.14 23.39 19.49
C ASN A 99 10.41 22.78 20.71
N PRO A 100 11.11 21.99 21.55
CA PRO A 100 10.49 21.24 22.65
C PRO A 100 9.92 22.14 23.77
N GLU A 101 10.31 23.42 23.82
CA GLU A 101 9.90 24.41 24.84
C GLU A 101 8.54 25.11 24.54
N GLY A 102 7.85 24.75 23.46
CA GLY A 102 6.58 25.37 23.05
C GLY A 102 5.32 24.87 23.76
N LEU A 103 5.45 24.10 24.84
CA LEU A 103 4.31 23.78 25.71
C LEU A 103 3.89 25.08 26.42
N PRO A 104 2.60 25.46 26.42
CA PRO A 104 2.14 26.54 27.29
C PRO A 104 2.53 26.14 28.70
N SER A 105 3.44 26.90 29.29
CA SER A 105 3.78 26.84 30.70
C SER A 105 2.47 26.79 31.47
N ARG A 106 2.20 25.60 32.02
CA ARG A 106 1.10 25.35 32.95
C ARG A 106 1.25 26.43 34.01
N GLY A 107 0.31 27.39 33.98
CA GLY A 107 0.34 28.58 34.81
C GLY A 107 0.70 28.18 36.24
N THR A 108 1.74 28.85 36.73
CA THR A 108 2.05 28.91 38.15
C THR A 108 0.79 29.31 38.90
N ILE A 109 0.59 28.60 40.01
CA ILE A 109 -0.37 28.89 41.07
C ILE A 109 -0.20 30.35 41.49
N ASP A 110 -1.31 31.10 41.53
CA ASP A 110 -1.67 32.03 42.61
C ASP A 110 -3.21 32.16 42.64
#